data_AF-A0A5P9BEQ5-F1
#
_entry.id   AF-A0A5P9BEQ5-F1
#
_cell.length_a   1.000
_cell.length_b   1.000
_cell.length_c   1.000
_cell.angle_alpha   90.00
_cell.angle_beta   90.00
_cell.angle_gamma   90.00
#
_symmetry.space_group_name_H-M   'P 1'
#
loop_
_entity.id
_entity.type
_entity.pdbx_description
1 polymer ?
#
loop_
_entity_poly.entity_id
_entity_poly.type
_entity_poly.pdbx_seq_one_letter_code
_entity_poly.pdbx_strand_id
1 'polypeptide(L)'
;MQYISPIYDERRSDRVFDTFIILHSFLLTLVVAYISIHFDSHTKESSVLEISQVAILLGTALISYIKAQESRAFSSILKIHALLMLLLVSRELDQVFELFLFHGFWKVPAGAIVATIAYQMFSHRKSVIVAAKRFTATDSFLVWIIGVFMFLIFSRIAGYKGFWMEFLGDGYNRDIKTLVEEGLEFFGYSFLLSSIILLREKI
;
A
#
# COMPACT_ATOMS: atom_id res chain seq x y z
N MET A 1 -28.03 -14.00 34.13
CA MET A 1 -27.94 -13.93 32.66
C MET A 1 -27.69 -12.48 32.30
N GLN A 2 -26.45 -12.11 31.98
CA GLN A 2 -26.05 -10.71 31.76
C GLN A 2 -26.57 -10.26 30.39
N TYR A 3 -27.50 -9.31 30.36
CA TYR A 3 -28.02 -8.72 29.12
C TYR A 3 -26.95 -7.79 28.54
N ILE A 4 -26.17 -8.30 27.58
CA ILE A 4 -25.18 -7.50 26.86
C ILE A 4 -25.97 -6.67 25.84
N SER A 5 -25.85 -5.33 25.92
CA SER A 5 -26.54 -4.43 24.99
C SER A 5 -26.09 -4.71 23.54
N PRO A 6 -27.01 -4.72 22.55
CA PRO A 6 -26.68 -5.00 21.14
C PRO A 6 -25.52 -4.16 20.58
N ILE A 7 -25.44 -2.88 21.00
CA ILE A 7 -24.40 -1.92 20.60
C ILE A 7 -22.99 -2.36 21.06
N TYR A 8 -22.88 -3.02 22.21
CA TYR A 8 -21.60 -3.52 22.71
C TYR A 8 -21.11 -4.73 21.91
N ASP A 9 -22.04 -5.57 21.45
CA ASP A 9 -21.73 -6.77 20.69
C ASP A 9 -21.30 -6.44 19.25
N GLU A 10 -21.99 -5.51 18.58
CA GLU A 10 -21.60 -5.01 17.25
C GLU A 10 -20.20 -4.39 17.26
N ARG A 11 -19.92 -3.49 18.21
CA ARG A 11 -18.60 -2.85 18.34
C ARG A 11 -17.49 -3.86 18.71
N ARG A 12 -17.83 -4.96 19.36
CA ARG A 12 -16.87 -6.04 19.64
C ARG A 12 -16.61 -6.87 18.38
N SER A 13 -17.65 -7.22 17.63
CA SER A 13 -17.56 -7.93 16.36
C SER A 13 -16.69 -7.17 15.35
N ASP A 14 -16.93 -5.86 15.21
CA ASP A 14 -16.14 -4.99 14.32
C ASP A 14 -14.65 -5.00 14.71
N ARG A 15 -14.32 -4.89 15.99
CA ARG A 15 -12.92 -4.93 16.45
C ARG A 15 -12.24 -6.27 16.17
N VAL A 16 -12.97 -7.38 16.29
CA VAL A 16 -12.44 -8.72 15.96
C VAL A 16 -12.16 -8.82 14.47
N PHE A 17 -13.08 -8.35 13.62
CA PHE A 17 -12.88 -8.30 12.18
C PHE A 17 -11.69 -7.42 11.79
N ASP A 18 -11.59 -6.22 12.36
CA ASP A 18 -10.49 -5.30 12.08
C ASP A 18 -9.13 -5.92 12.47
N THR A 19 -9.08 -6.59 13.63
CA THR A 19 -7.89 -7.31 14.09
C THR A 19 -7.52 -8.44 13.12
N PHE A 20 -8.50 -9.20 12.64
CA PHE A 20 -8.27 -10.27 11.67
C PHE A 20 -7.68 -9.75 10.35
N ILE A 21 -8.20 -8.64 9.84
CA ILE A 21 -7.69 -8.00 8.62
C ILE A 21 -6.24 -7.51 8.80
N ILE A 22 -5.92 -6.91 9.96
CA ILE A 22 -4.56 -6.46 10.25
C ILE A 22 -3.62 -7.67 10.36
N LEU A 23 -4.00 -8.72 11.10
CA LEU A 23 -3.21 -9.95 11.20
C LEU A 23 -3.01 -10.62 9.83
N HIS A 24 -4.01 -10.56 8.95
CA HIS A 24 -3.89 -11.03 7.59
C HIS A 24 -2.80 -10.28 6.80
N SER A 25 -2.69 -8.95 6.94
CA SER A 25 -1.59 -8.16 6.33
C SER A 25 -0.20 -8.64 6.76
N PHE A 26 -0.02 -8.95 8.05
CA PHE A 26 1.23 -9.53 8.56
C PHE A 26 1.49 -10.91 7.98
N LEU A 27 0.51 -11.81 8.05
CA LEU A 27 0.67 -13.17 7.57
C LEU A 27 0.94 -13.21 6.06
N LEU A 28 0.22 -12.42 5.28
CA LEU A 28 0.41 -12.29 3.84
C LEU A 28 1.85 -11.87 3.52
N THR A 29 2.38 -10.88 4.22
CA THR A 29 3.76 -10.41 4.03
C THR A 29 4.77 -11.50 4.36
N LEU A 30 4.61 -12.20 5.48
CA LEU A 30 5.51 -13.30 5.86
C LEU A 30 5.47 -14.46 4.86
N VAL A 31 4.27 -14.81 4.36
CA VAL A 31 4.10 -15.87 3.36
C VAL A 31 4.74 -15.48 2.03
N VAL A 32 4.50 -14.26 1.54
CA VAL A 32 5.11 -13.79 0.28
C VAL A 32 6.63 -13.72 0.41
N ALA A 33 7.16 -13.19 1.51
CA ALA A 33 8.60 -13.17 1.77
C ALA A 33 9.19 -14.59 1.85
N TYR A 34 8.50 -15.52 2.52
CA TYR A 34 8.92 -16.92 2.58
C TYR A 34 8.96 -17.55 1.19
N ILE A 35 7.93 -17.35 0.37
CA ILE A 35 7.89 -17.88 -1.00
C ILE A 35 9.01 -17.25 -1.84
N SER A 36 9.19 -15.93 -1.77
CA SER A 36 10.27 -15.21 -2.46
C SER A 36 11.65 -15.80 -2.14
N ILE A 37 11.96 -16.05 -0.87
CA ILE A 37 13.23 -16.69 -0.46
C ILE A 37 13.47 -18.05 -1.13
N HIS A 38 12.41 -18.84 -1.36
CA HIS A 38 12.54 -20.22 -1.85
C HIS A 38 12.41 -20.34 -3.37
N PHE A 39 11.75 -19.41 -4.03
CA PHE A 39 11.40 -19.48 -5.46
C PHE A 39 12.14 -18.47 -6.32
N ASP A 40 12.63 -17.37 -5.75
CA ASP A 40 13.41 -16.41 -6.51
C ASP A 40 14.82 -16.95 -6.73
N SER A 41 15.20 -17.16 -7.99
CA SER A 41 16.60 -17.40 -8.32
C SER A 41 17.43 -16.16 -8.00
N HIS A 42 18.73 -16.32 -7.76
CA HIS A 42 19.65 -15.18 -7.57
C HIS A 42 19.76 -14.24 -8.79
N THR A 43 19.01 -14.52 -9.86
CA THR A 43 18.91 -13.74 -11.09
C THR A 43 17.62 -12.93 -11.07
N LYS A 44 17.77 -11.62 -10.91
CA LYS A 44 16.75 -10.59 -10.64
C LYS A 44 15.75 -10.30 -11.77
N GLU A 45 15.31 -11.30 -12.53
CA GLU A 45 14.52 -11.01 -13.73
C GLU A 45 13.01 -10.83 -13.45
N SER A 46 12.52 -11.26 -12.29
CA SER A 46 11.22 -10.85 -11.70
C SER A 46 11.04 -11.61 -10.38
N SER A 47 11.08 -10.93 -9.24
CA SER A 47 10.88 -11.60 -7.94
C SER A 47 9.40 -11.88 -7.68
N VAL A 48 9.05 -12.96 -6.96
CA VAL A 48 7.68 -13.23 -6.49
C VAL A 48 7.15 -12.02 -5.71
N LEU A 49 8.05 -11.33 -5.01
CA LEU A 49 7.72 -10.19 -4.18
C LEU A 49 7.37 -8.96 -5.01
N GLU A 50 8.12 -8.66 -6.08
CA GLU A 50 7.82 -7.60 -7.06
C GLU A 50 6.46 -7.82 -7.72
N ILE A 51 6.16 -9.04 -8.17
CA ILE A 51 4.84 -9.38 -8.75
C ILE A 51 3.74 -9.18 -7.71
N SER A 52 3.98 -9.59 -6.46
CA SER A 52 3.01 -9.44 -5.38
C SER A 52 2.76 -7.97 -5.04
N GLN A 53 3.79 -7.12 -5.06
CA GLN A 53 3.67 -5.67 -4.89
C GLN A 53 2.80 -5.05 -5.99
N VAL A 54 3.04 -5.38 -7.26
CA VAL A 54 2.19 -4.90 -8.36
C VAL A 54 0.74 -5.36 -8.17
N ALA A 55 0.53 -6.64 -7.85
CA ALA A 55 -0.81 -7.21 -7.68
C ALA A 55 -1.58 -6.54 -6.53
N ILE A 56 -0.95 -6.32 -5.37
CA ILE A 56 -1.61 -5.70 -4.22
C ILE A 56 -1.90 -4.23 -4.47
N LEU A 57 -1.02 -3.51 -5.16
CA LEU A 57 -1.25 -2.11 -5.53
C LEU A 57 -2.40 -1.97 -6.54
N LEU A 58 -2.46 -2.83 -7.56
CA LEU A 58 -3.57 -2.88 -8.51
C LEU A 58 -4.90 -3.22 -7.82
N GLY A 59 -4.89 -4.21 -6.93
CA GLY A 59 -6.06 -4.56 -6.11
C GLY A 59 -6.51 -3.40 -5.23
N THR A 60 -5.56 -2.70 -4.59
CA THR A 60 -5.84 -1.51 -3.77
C THR A 60 -6.41 -0.38 -4.61
N ALA A 61 -5.88 -0.14 -5.81
CA ALA A 61 -6.40 0.86 -6.75
C ALA A 61 -7.85 0.56 -7.12
N LEU A 62 -8.14 -0.69 -7.49
CA LEU A 62 -9.47 -1.15 -7.89
C LEU A 62 -10.47 -1.02 -6.74
N ILE A 63 -10.15 -1.53 -5.56
CA ILE A 63 -11.04 -1.48 -4.40
C ILE A 63 -11.28 -0.03 -3.95
N SER A 64 -10.26 0.82 -3.98
CA SER A 64 -10.40 2.26 -3.71
C SER A 64 -11.36 2.90 -4.71
N TYR A 65 -11.24 2.57 -6.00
CA TYR A 65 -12.13 3.10 -7.02
C TYR A 65 -13.57 2.61 -6.85
N ILE A 66 -13.79 1.33 -6.56
CA ILE A 66 -15.13 0.76 -6.29
C ILE A 66 -15.78 1.49 -5.10
N LYS A 67 -15.09 1.56 -3.96
CA LYS A 67 -15.59 2.28 -2.78
C LYS A 67 -15.83 3.77 -3.04
N ALA A 68 -15.07 4.37 -3.95
CA ALA A 68 -15.30 5.75 -4.37
C ALA A 68 -16.62 5.96 -5.12
N GLN A 69 -17.16 4.92 -5.77
CA GLN A 69 -18.47 4.97 -6.41
C GLN A 69 -19.60 4.74 -5.40
N GLU A 70 -19.35 3.93 -4.37
CA GLU A 70 -20.33 3.59 -3.33
C GLU A 70 -20.52 4.70 -2.30
N SER A 71 -19.43 5.33 -1.83
CA SER A 71 -19.49 6.40 -0.82
C SER A 71 -19.32 7.77 -1.44
N ARG A 72 -20.39 8.57 -1.41
CA ARG A 72 -20.32 10.00 -1.78
C ARG A 72 -19.44 10.79 -0.82
N ALA A 73 -19.37 10.41 0.46
CA ALA A 73 -18.59 11.13 1.46
C ALA A 73 -17.08 11.03 1.22
N PHE A 74 -16.61 9.88 0.72
CA PHE A 74 -15.18 9.60 0.52
C PHE A 74 -14.76 9.58 -0.97
N SER A 75 -15.71 9.71 -1.91
CA SER A 75 -15.48 9.56 -3.35
C SER A 75 -14.24 10.30 -3.87
N SER A 76 -14.10 11.59 -3.54
CA SER A 76 -13.00 12.41 -4.05
C SER A 76 -11.63 11.95 -3.53
N ILE A 77 -11.51 11.60 -2.24
CA ILE A 77 -10.23 11.17 -1.68
C ILE A 77 -9.88 9.75 -2.13
N LEU A 78 -10.86 8.86 -2.28
CA LEU A 78 -10.66 7.50 -2.74
C LEU A 78 -10.27 7.41 -4.22
N LYS A 79 -10.77 8.31 -5.07
CA LYS A 79 -10.32 8.45 -6.47
C LYS A 79 -8.86 8.87 -6.54
N ILE A 80 -8.46 9.84 -5.72
CA ILE A 80 -7.05 10.25 -5.61
C ILE A 80 -6.19 9.10 -5.08
N HIS A 81 -6.67 8.38 -4.06
CA HIS A 81 -5.98 7.21 -3.52
C HIS A 81 -5.76 6.13 -4.58
N ALA A 82 -6.80 5.82 -5.39
CA ALA A 82 -6.67 4.87 -6.50
C ALA A 82 -5.60 5.29 -7.51
N LEU A 83 -5.56 6.59 -7.86
CA LEU A 83 -4.54 7.14 -8.75
C LEU A 83 -3.14 7.08 -8.13
N LEU A 84 -3.00 7.32 -6.82
CA LEU A 84 -1.72 7.18 -6.12
C LEU A 84 -1.22 5.73 -6.16
N MET A 85 -2.10 4.73 -6.02
CA MET A 85 -1.70 3.33 -6.15
C MET A 85 -1.22 3.01 -7.57
N LEU A 86 -1.89 3.53 -8.60
CA LEU A 86 -1.44 3.37 -10.00
C LEU A 86 -0.10 4.08 -10.27
N LEU A 87 0.16 5.20 -9.59
CA LEU A 87 1.46 5.86 -9.65
C LEU A 87 2.56 4.96 -9.08
N LEU A 88 2.30 4.27 -7.96
CA LEU A 88 3.23 3.30 -7.39
C LEU A 88 3.41 2.09 -8.31
N VAL A 89 2.34 1.56 -8.91
CA VAL A 89 2.44 0.48 -9.92
C VAL A 89 3.36 0.89 -11.07
N SER A 90 3.28 2.13 -11.53
CA SER A 90 4.16 2.63 -12.60
C SER A 90 5.63 2.58 -12.19
N ARG A 91 5.95 2.78 -10.90
CA ARG A 91 7.31 2.67 -10.38
C ARG A 91 7.77 1.22 -10.24
N GLU A 92 6.92 0.32 -9.76
CA GLU A 92 7.27 -1.10 -9.66
C GLU A 92 7.52 -1.73 -11.04
N LEU A 93 6.77 -1.29 -12.05
CA LEU A 93 6.93 -1.74 -13.43
C LEU A 93 8.10 -1.06 -14.17
N ASP A 94 8.95 -0.27 -13.50
CA ASP A 94 10.07 0.43 -14.15
C ASP A 94 10.93 -0.52 -14.98
N GLN A 95 11.46 -1.57 -14.33
CA GLN A 95 12.30 -2.58 -15.00
C GLN A 95 11.58 -3.23 -16.18
N VAL A 96 10.29 -3.56 -16.02
CA VAL A 96 9.46 -4.16 -17.07
C VAL A 96 9.29 -3.20 -18.26
N PHE A 97 9.03 -1.91 -18.01
CA PHE A 97 8.90 -0.94 -19.09
C PHE A 97 10.20 -0.74 -19.85
N GLU A 98 11.35 -0.79 -19.17
CA GLU A 98 12.65 -0.66 -19.82
C GLU A 98 12.97 -1.84 -20.76
N LEU A 99 12.47 -3.04 -20.46
CA LEU A 99 12.63 -4.21 -21.33
C LEU A 99 11.89 -4.05 -22.67
N PHE A 100 10.72 -3.42 -22.68
CA PHE A 100 9.86 -3.33 -23.87
C PHE A 100 9.95 -1.98 -24.60
N LEU A 101 10.41 -0.93 -23.93
CA LEU A 101 10.33 0.45 -24.42
C LEU A 101 11.70 1.14 -24.34
N PHE A 102 11.82 2.17 -23.51
CA PHE A 102 13.06 2.94 -23.35
C PHE A 102 13.32 3.24 -21.88
N HIS A 103 14.59 3.48 -21.56
CA HIS A 103 15.03 3.80 -20.20
C HIS A 103 14.26 4.97 -19.60
N GLY A 104 13.66 4.78 -18.42
CA GLY A 104 12.85 5.78 -17.75
C GLY A 104 11.44 5.99 -18.33
N PHE A 105 10.93 5.08 -19.16
CA PHE A 105 9.56 5.16 -19.72
C PHE A 105 8.49 5.29 -18.64
N TRP A 106 8.69 4.68 -17.45
CA TRP A 106 7.76 4.75 -16.32
C TRP A 106 7.32 6.19 -15.95
N LYS A 107 8.16 7.20 -16.26
CA LYS A 107 7.86 8.61 -16.03
C LYS A 107 6.68 9.12 -16.86
N VAL A 108 6.42 8.53 -18.03
CA VAL A 108 5.32 8.91 -18.93
C VAL A 108 3.95 8.61 -18.29
N PRO A 109 3.60 7.35 -17.94
CA PRO A 109 2.36 7.07 -17.23
C PRO A 109 2.31 7.75 -15.86
N ALA A 110 3.43 7.79 -15.12
CA ALA A 110 3.50 8.50 -13.84
C ALA A 110 3.14 9.99 -13.98
N GLY A 111 3.66 10.68 -15.00
CA GLY A 111 3.37 12.09 -15.27
C GLY A 111 1.89 12.34 -15.60
N ALA A 112 1.29 11.48 -16.41
CA ALA A 112 -0.14 11.55 -16.72
C ALA A 112 -1.03 11.36 -15.47
N ILE A 113 -0.66 10.42 -14.60
CA ILE A 113 -1.36 10.17 -13.33
C ILE A 113 -1.22 11.38 -12.40
N VAL A 114 0.00 11.91 -12.23
CA VAL A 114 0.25 13.11 -11.40
C VAL A 114 -0.53 14.32 -11.92
N ALA A 115 -0.57 14.55 -13.23
CA ALA A 115 -1.36 15.61 -13.83
C ALA A 115 -2.86 15.43 -13.55
N THR A 116 -3.36 14.20 -13.60
CA THR A 116 -4.77 13.88 -13.28
C THR A 116 -5.08 14.14 -11.80
N ILE A 117 -4.20 13.72 -10.89
CA ILE A 117 -4.34 14.00 -9.45
C ILE A 117 -4.36 15.52 -9.22
N ALA A 118 -3.42 16.26 -9.81
CA ALA A 118 -3.34 17.70 -9.69
C ALA A 118 -4.64 18.36 -10.18
N TYR A 119 -5.13 17.98 -11.37
CA TYR A 119 -6.40 18.46 -11.90
C TYR A 119 -7.58 18.20 -10.95
N GLN A 120 -7.68 17.01 -10.36
CA GLN A 120 -8.73 16.70 -9.38
C GLN A 120 -8.61 17.56 -8.12
N MET A 121 -7.39 17.74 -7.60
CA MET A 121 -7.12 18.56 -6.43
C MET A 121 -7.48 20.03 -6.65
N PHE A 122 -7.19 20.59 -7.83
CA PHE A 122 -7.51 21.99 -8.14
C PHE A 122 -8.99 22.20 -8.46
N SER A 123 -9.56 21.37 -9.33
CA SER A 123 -10.93 21.53 -9.83
C SER A 123 -11.99 21.16 -8.77
N HIS A 124 -11.69 20.21 -7.89
CA HIS A 124 -12.62 19.71 -6.87
C HIS A 124 -12.13 19.94 -5.44
N ARG A 125 -11.29 20.97 -5.24
CA ARG A 125 -10.60 21.25 -3.97
C ARG A 125 -11.45 21.15 -2.71
N LYS A 126 -12.67 21.71 -2.74
CA LYS A 126 -13.58 21.72 -1.57
C LYS A 126 -14.01 20.30 -1.22
N SER A 127 -14.38 19.51 -2.23
CA SER A 127 -14.79 18.12 -2.06
C SER A 127 -13.63 17.26 -1.55
N VAL A 128 -12.43 17.44 -2.11
CA VAL A 128 -11.22 16.73 -1.68
C VAL A 128 -10.88 17.05 -0.22
N ILE A 129 -10.87 18.32 0.17
CA ILE A 129 -10.55 18.72 1.55
C ILE A 129 -11.58 18.17 2.55
N VAL A 130 -12.87 18.23 2.22
CA VAL A 130 -13.93 17.68 3.08
C VAL A 130 -13.80 16.16 3.21
N ALA A 131 -13.61 15.45 2.10
CA ALA A 131 -13.44 14.01 2.10
C ALA A 131 -12.17 13.58 2.85
N ALA A 132 -11.07 14.32 2.69
CA ALA A 132 -9.83 14.08 3.43
C ALA A 132 -10.01 14.27 4.94
N LYS A 133 -10.66 15.36 5.38
CA LYS A 133 -10.98 15.58 6.80
C LYS A 133 -11.84 14.46 7.40
N ARG A 134 -12.82 13.98 6.63
CA ARG A 134 -13.65 12.84 7.04
C ARG A 134 -12.81 11.57 7.14
N PHE A 135 -11.96 11.29 6.15
CA PHE A 135 -11.08 10.13 6.15
C PHE A 135 -10.13 10.15 7.35
N THR A 136 -9.49 11.29 7.67
CA THR A 136 -8.59 11.40 8.83
C THR A 136 -9.28 11.19 10.18
N ALA A 137 -10.62 11.29 10.22
CA ALA A 137 -11.42 11.05 11.41
C ALA A 137 -11.90 9.59 11.54
N THR A 138 -11.53 8.70 10.60
CA THR A 138 -11.85 7.28 10.67
C THR A 138 -10.70 6.48 11.28
N ASP A 139 -11.04 5.33 11.85
CA ASP A 139 -10.04 4.39 12.40
C ASP A 139 -9.15 3.81 11.29
N SER A 140 -9.67 3.73 10.05
CA SER A 140 -8.93 3.32 8.85
C SER A 140 -7.72 4.21 8.57
N PHE A 141 -7.79 5.50 8.89
CA PHE A 141 -6.67 6.42 8.69
C PHE A 141 -5.41 6.01 9.48
N LEU A 142 -5.57 5.45 10.68
CA LEU A 142 -4.44 4.96 11.46
C LEU A 142 -3.75 3.78 10.77
N VAL A 143 -4.52 2.86 10.20
CA VAL A 143 -3.98 1.73 9.42
C VAL A 143 -3.29 2.25 8.16
N TRP A 144 -3.91 3.22 7.47
CA TRP A 144 -3.34 3.85 6.28
C TRP A 144 -1.99 4.51 6.55
N ILE A 145 -1.90 5.35 7.59
CA ILE A 145 -0.68 6.10 7.89
C ILE A 145 0.45 5.15 8.32
N ILE A 146 0.15 4.06 9.05
CA ILE A 146 1.14 3.02 9.33
C ILE A 146 1.69 2.44 8.02
N GLY A 147 0.80 2.08 7.07
CA GLY A 147 1.20 1.60 5.76
C GLY A 147 2.13 2.58 5.04
N VAL A 148 1.75 3.86 5.01
CA VAL A 148 2.56 4.95 4.42
C VAL A 148 3.94 5.05 5.06
N PHE A 149 4.04 5.02 6.38
CA PHE A 149 5.32 5.08 7.09
C PHE A 149 6.20 3.86 6.77
N MET A 150 5.61 2.66 6.69
CA MET A 150 6.36 1.44 6.38
C MET A 150 7.00 1.50 5.00
N PHE A 151 6.23 1.86 3.96
CA PHE A 151 6.75 1.85 2.58
C PHE A 151 7.52 3.12 2.17
N LEU A 152 7.30 4.28 2.80
CA LEU A 152 8.04 5.51 2.44
C LEU A 152 9.28 5.75 3.29
N ILE A 153 9.26 5.32 4.55
CA ILE A 153 10.32 5.67 5.51
C ILE A 153 11.12 4.45 5.88
N PHE A 154 10.48 3.42 6.45
CA PHE A 154 11.20 2.24 6.94
C PHE A 154 11.87 1.44 5.83
N SER A 155 11.17 1.21 4.72
CA SER A 155 11.76 0.56 3.54
C SER A 155 12.99 1.31 3.03
N ARG A 156 13.01 2.65 3.06
CA ARG A 156 14.13 3.47 2.57
C ARG A 156 15.34 3.41 3.49
N ILE A 157 15.10 3.38 4.80
CA ILE A 157 16.16 3.13 5.79
C ILE A 157 16.74 1.73 5.55
N ALA A 158 15.89 0.71 5.38
CA ALA A 158 16.32 -0.65 5.05
C ALA A 158 16.98 -0.77 3.66
N GLY A 159 16.62 0.09 2.71
CA GLY A 159 17.19 0.10 1.37
C GLY A 159 18.57 0.74 1.29
N TYR A 160 18.94 1.54 2.30
CA TYR A 160 20.21 2.24 2.34
C TYR A 160 21.38 1.27 2.50
N LYS A 161 22.15 1.10 1.42
CA LYS A 161 23.30 0.19 1.38
C LYS A 161 24.34 0.47 2.48
N GLY A 162 24.58 1.75 2.82
CA GLY A 162 25.58 2.13 3.81
C GLY A 162 25.27 1.59 5.21
N PHE A 163 23.99 1.61 5.61
CA PHE A 163 23.55 1.00 6.87
C PHE A 163 24.00 -0.46 6.97
N TRP A 164 23.73 -1.26 5.94
CA TRP A 164 24.11 -2.68 5.97
C TRP A 164 25.62 -2.90 5.88
N MET A 165 26.34 -2.11 5.09
CA MET A 165 27.80 -2.23 4.99
C MET A 165 28.50 -1.85 6.29
N GLU A 166 28.01 -0.84 7.01
CA GLU A 166 28.57 -0.42 8.31
C GLU A 166 28.34 -1.48 9.39
N PHE A 167 27.16 -2.12 9.41
CA PHE A 167 26.83 -3.13 10.41
C PHE A 167 27.38 -4.53 10.11
N LEU A 168 27.43 -4.93 8.84
CA LEU A 168 27.78 -6.29 8.43
C LEU A 168 29.21 -6.44 7.86
N GLY A 169 29.84 -5.34 7.42
CA GLY A 169 31.18 -5.37 6.82
C GLY A 169 31.28 -6.39 5.68
N ASP A 170 32.24 -7.32 5.79
CA ASP A 170 32.47 -8.40 4.81
C ASP A 170 31.29 -9.38 4.70
N GLY A 171 30.39 -9.40 5.68
CA GLY A 171 29.17 -10.22 5.66
C GLY A 171 28.01 -9.59 4.87
N TYR A 172 28.20 -8.44 4.23
CA TYR A 172 27.16 -7.78 3.46
C TYR A 172 26.65 -8.66 2.31
N ASN A 173 25.33 -8.92 2.31
CA ASN A 173 24.64 -9.59 1.22
C ASN A 173 23.57 -8.68 0.63
N ARG A 174 23.67 -8.39 -0.67
CA ARG A 174 22.73 -7.51 -1.39
C ARG A 174 21.31 -8.07 -1.43
N ASP A 175 21.16 -9.38 -1.53
CA ASP A 175 19.86 -10.01 -1.71
C ASP A 175 19.08 -10.01 -0.39
N ILE A 176 19.76 -10.20 0.75
CA ILE A 176 19.15 -10.00 2.07
C ILE A 176 18.68 -8.56 2.23
N LYS A 177 19.53 -7.59 1.88
CA LYS A 177 19.21 -6.15 1.93
C LYS A 177 17.97 -5.83 1.09
N THR A 178 17.94 -6.33 -0.14
CA THR A 178 16.84 -6.14 -1.09
C THR A 178 15.55 -6.81 -0.58
N LEU A 179 15.61 -8.05 -0.11
CA LEU A 179 14.47 -8.75 0.46
C LEU A 179 13.83 -7.99 1.64
N VAL A 180 14.65 -7.41 2.52
CA VAL A 180 14.15 -6.62 3.65
C VAL A 180 13.54 -5.29 3.18
N GLU A 181 14.17 -4.60 2.24
CA GLU A 181 13.64 -3.37 1.64
C GLU A 181 12.29 -3.61 0.97
N GLU A 182 12.23 -4.53 0.01
CA GLU A 182 11.03 -4.84 -0.77
C GLU A 182 9.94 -5.45 0.14
N GLY A 183 10.32 -6.30 1.11
CA GLY A 183 9.40 -6.86 2.09
C GLY A 183 8.71 -5.80 2.95
N LEU A 184 9.43 -4.73 3.34
CA LEU A 184 8.85 -3.60 4.07
C LEU A 184 7.96 -2.73 3.18
N GLU A 185 8.29 -2.58 1.89
CA GLU A 185 7.41 -1.91 0.93
C GLU A 185 6.10 -2.70 0.75
N PHE A 186 6.19 -4.02 0.51
CA PHE A 186 5.02 -4.89 0.40
C PHE A 186 4.17 -4.89 1.68
N PHE A 187 4.80 -4.93 2.85
CA PHE A 187 4.12 -4.81 4.14
C PHE A 187 3.33 -3.51 4.22
N GLY A 188 3.94 -2.38 3.86
CA GLY A 188 3.25 -1.10 3.81
C GLY A 188 2.06 -1.10 2.85
N TYR A 189 2.23 -1.63 1.64
CA TYR A 189 1.15 -1.74 0.65
C TYR A 189 -0.02 -2.61 1.14
N SER A 190 0.25 -3.67 1.89
CA SER A 190 -0.79 -4.50 2.51
C SER A 190 -1.64 -3.73 3.54
N PHE A 191 -1.04 -2.78 4.26
CA PHE A 191 -1.76 -1.90 5.19
C PHE A 191 -2.60 -0.86 4.45
N LEU A 192 -2.13 -0.36 3.30
CA LEU A 192 -2.93 0.53 2.46
C LEU A 192 -4.21 -0.16 1.97
N LEU A 193 -4.10 -1.41 1.51
CA LEU A 193 -5.26 -2.23 1.15
C LEU A 193 -6.21 -2.41 2.34
N SER A 194 -5.67 -2.88 3.48
CA SER A 194 -6.45 -3.13 4.69
C SER A 194 -7.18 -1.88 5.18
N SER A 195 -6.54 -0.72 5.15
CA SER A 195 -7.20 0.56 5.46
C SER A 195 -8.47 0.77 4.64
N ILE A 196 -8.39 0.54 3.33
CA ILE A 196 -9.53 0.79 2.43
C ILE A 196 -10.63 -0.25 2.65
N ILE A 197 -10.29 -1.52 2.90
CA ILE A 197 -11.26 -2.56 3.27
C ILE A 197 -12.01 -2.19 4.55
N LEU A 198 -11.27 -1.71 5.56
CA LEU A 198 -11.81 -1.31 6.87
C LEU A 198 -12.58 0.01 6.84
N LEU A 199 -12.52 0.77 5.74
CA LEU A 199 -13.21 2.05 5.65
C LEU A 199 -14.72 1.85 5.63
N ARG A 200 -15.38 2.31 6.70
CA ARG A 200 -16.82 2.30 6.88
C ARG A 200 -17.34 3.74 7.01
N GLU A 201 -18.48 4.02 6.37
CA GLU A 201 -19.25 5.24 6.66
C GLU A 201 -19.91 5.06 8.03
N LYS A 202 -19.60 5.93 8.99
CA LYS A 202 -20.39 6.01 10.23
C LYS A 202 -21.71 6.69 9.86
N ILE A 203 -22.80 5.92 9.87
CA ILE A 203 -24.18 6.39 9.66
C ILE A 203 -24.59 7.23 10.88
#